data_AF-A0A076MJ38-F1
#
_entry.id   AF-A0A076MJ38-F1
#
_cell.length_a   1.000
_cell.length_b   1.000
_cell.length_c   1.000
_cell.angle_alpha   90.00
_cell.angle_beta   90.00
_cell.angle_gamma   90.00
#
_symmetry.space_group_name_H-M   'P 1'
#
loop_
_entity.id
_entity.type
_entity.pdbx_description
1 polymer ?
#
loop_
_entity_poly.entity_id
_entity_poly.type
_entity_poly.pdbx_seq_one_letter_code
_entity_poly.pdbx_strand_id
1 'polypeptide(L)' 'MPGDLVPTADAAKAIGVDRRTLQRWVAEGRVNPTLTTVGGHHRWDVEDLKRQLKERS' A
#
# COMPACT_ATOMS: atom_id res chain seq x y z
N MET A 1 15.87 9.04 -2.13
CA MET A 1 15.20 9.46 -0.89
C MET A 1 14.13 8.43 -0.60
N PRO A 2 14.00 7.87 0.61
CA PRO A 2 12.79 7.11 0.91
C PRO A 2 11.64 8.10 0.76
N GLY A 3 10.75 7.86 -0.23
CA GLY A 3 9.53 8.65 -0.36
C GLY A 3 8.76 8.60 0.95
N ASP A 4 8.06 9.67 1.29
CA ASP A 4 7.31 9.74 2.55
C ASP A 4 6.38 8.53 2.68
N LEU A 5 6.71 7.63 3.61
CA LEU A 5 5.96 6.40 3.82
C LEU A 5 4.64 6.72 4.53
N VAL A 6 3.54 6.55 3.82
CA VAL A 6 2.22 6.90 4.35
C VAL A 6 1.50 5.68 4.96
N PRO A 7 0.60 5.89 5.94
CA PRO A 7 -0.30 4.84 6.42
C PRO A 7 -1.21 4.28 5.32
N THR A 8 -1.75 3.07 5.53
CA THR A 8 -2.69 2.41 4.59
C THR A 8 -3.90 3.28 4.22
N ALA A 9 -4.39 4.13 5.12
CA ALA A 9 -5.52 5.00 4.82
C ALA A 9 -5.19 6.04 3.75
N ASP A 10 -4.02 6.69 3.88
CA ASP A 10 -3.56 7.70 2.93
C ASP A 10 -3.13 7.07 1.61
N ALA A 11 -2.48 5.90 1.67
CA ALA A 11 -2.15 5.11 0.48
C ALA A 11 -3.39 4.73 -0.32
N ALA A 12 -4.44 4.22 0.35
CA ALA A 12 -5.70 3.85 -0.28
C ALA A 12 -6.38 5.06 -0.94
N LYS A 13 -6.42 6.20 -0.22
CA LYS A 13 -6.93 7.47 -0.76
C LYS A 13 -6.16 7.92 -2.00
N ALA A 14 -4.83 7.79 -2.00
CA ALA A 14 -3.98 8.20 -3.12
C ALA A 14 -4.21 7.38 -4.40
N ILE A 15 -4.71 6.14 -4.29
CA ILE A 15 -5.07 5.29 -5.43
C ILE A 15 -6.57 5.19 -5.68
N GLY A 16 -7.38 5.96 -4.94
CA GLY A 16 -8.84 6.04 -5.15
C GLY A 16 -9.64 4.82 -4.67
N VAL A 17 -9.14 4.06 -3.70
CA VAL A 17 -9.86 2.90 -3.12
C VAL A 17 -10.10 3.08 -1.63
N ASP A 18 -11.02 2.29 -1.08
CA ASP A 18 -11.22 2.26 0.37
C ASP A 18 -10.08 1.51 1.08
N ARG A 19 -9.85 1.86 2.35
CA ARG A 19 -8.80 1.24 3.18
C ARG A 19 -8.93 -0.29 3.28
N ARG A 20 -10.16 -0.81 3.34
CA ARG A 20 -10.44 -2.24 3.52
C ARG A 20 -10.15 -3.02 2.23
N THR A 21 -10.36 -2.40 1.07
CA THR A 21 -9.93 -2.94 -0.23
C THR A 21 -8.41 -3.07 -0.30
N LEU A 22 -7.65 -2.03 0.08
CA LEU A 22 -6.19 -2.12 0.10
C LEU A 22 -5.69 -3.19 1.09
N GLN A 23 -6.30 -3.29 2.29
CA GLN A 23 -5.98 -4.35 3.26
C GLN A 23 -6.28 -5.75 2.71
N ARG A 24 -7.41 -5.92 2.00
CA ARG A 24 -7.77 -7.18 1.36
C ARG A 24 -6.73 -7.57 0.31
N TRP A 25 -6.28 -6.63 -0.51
CA TRP A 25 -5.24 -6.90 -1.51
C TRP A 25 -3.90 -7.32 -0.90
N VAL A 26 -3.53 -6.77 0.26
CA VAL A 26 -2.36 -7.25 1.02
C VAL A 26 -2.58 -8.69 1.50
N ALA A 27 -3.75 -8.98 2.09
CA ALA A 27 -4.07 -10.33 2.56
C ALA A 27 -4.10 -11.37 1.43
N GLU A 28 -4.50 -10.95 0.23
CA GLU A 28 -4.49 -11.77 -0.99
C GLU A 28 -3.11 -11.83 -1.68
N GLY A 29 -2.11 -11.12 -1.19
CA GLY A 29 -0.77 -11.05 -1.79
C GLY A 29 -0.71 -10.31 -3.14
N ARG A 30 -1.73 -9.52 -3.48
CA ARG A 30 -1.80 -8.74 -4.73
C ARG A 30 -0.85 -7.54 -4.72
N VAL A 31 -0.66 -6.92 -3.55
CA VAL A 31 0.29 -5.83 -3.34
C VAL A 31 1.00 -6.05 -2.00
N ASN A 32 2.22 -5.53 -1.89
CA ASN A 32 3.03 -5.64 -0.69
C ASN A 32 3.37 -4.24 -0.16
N PRO A 33 3.19 -3.99 1.15
CA PRO A 33 3.62 -2.73 1.75
C PRO A 33 5.15 -2.62 1.75
N THR A 34 5.65 -1.39 1.63
CA THR A 34 7.09 -1.11 1.64
C THR A 34 7.73 -1.44 3.00
N LEU A 35 6.99 -1.20 4.08
CA LEU A 35 7.41 -1.52 5.43
C LEU A 35 6.20 -1.97 6.26
N THR A 36 6.38 -3.01 7.08
CA THR A 36 5.44 -3.36 8.14
C THR A 36 6.13 -3.13 9.48
N THR A 37 5.54 -2.26 10.29
CA THR A 37 6.05 -1.98 11.64
C THR A 37 5.87 -3.20 12.55
N VAL A 38 6.61 -3.26 13.66
CA VAL A 38 6.52 -4.36 14.64
C VAL A 38 5.08 -4.57 15.17
N GLY A 39 4.26 -3.51 15.23
CA GLY A 39 2.85 -3.58 15.61
C GLY A 39 1.88 -3.99 14.48
N GLY A 40 2.39 -4.38 13.31
CA GLY A 40 1.58 -4.82 12.16
C GLY A 40 1.02 -3.68 11.30
N HIS A 41 1.35 -2.42 11.58
CA HIS A 41 0.91 -1.32 10.72
C HIS A 41 1.73 -1.28 9.43
N HIS A 42 1.04 -1.24 8.29
CA HIS A 42 1.66 -1.11 6.97
C HIS A 42 1.98 0.34 6.64
N ARG A 43 3.11 0.50 5.94
CA ARG A 43 3.69 1.76 5.48
C ARG A 43 3.99 1.64 4.00
N TRP A 44 3.58 2.65 3.25
CA TRP A 44 3.50 2.60 1.80
C TRP A 44 4.27 3.74 1.17
N ASP A 45 5.14 3.40 0.23
CA ASP A 45 5.49 4.30 -0.86
C ASP A 45 4.34 4.27 -1.89
N VAL A 46 3.71 5.41 -2.13
CA VAL A 46 2.55 5.52 -3.02
C VAL A 46 2.93 5.26 -4.48
N GLU A 47 4.13 5.68 -4.89
CA GLU A 47 4.59 5.47 -6.27
C GLU A 47 4.94 4.00 -6.49
N ASP A 48 5.55 3.34 -5.50
CA ASP A 48 5.73 1.90 -5.53
C ASP A 48 4.40 1.14 -5.59
N LEU A 49 3.43 1.52 -4.76
CA LEU A 49 2.09 0.92 -4.79
C LEU A 49 1.44 1.04 -6.17
N LYS A 50 1.49 2.23 -6.79
CA LYS A 50 0.98 2.43 -8.16
C LYS A 50 1.72 1.56 -9.18
N ARG A 51 3.04 1.39 -9.04
CA ARG A 51 3.84 0.51 -9.90
C ARG A 51 3.40 -0.95 -9.77
N GLN A 52 3.26 -1.46 -8.55
CA GLN A 52 2.79 -2.83 -8.30
C GLN A 52 1.41 -3.10 -8.93
N LEU A 53 0.52 -2.11 -8.91
CA LEU A 53 -0.81 -2.23 -9.55
C LEU A 53 -0.73 -2.29 -11.08
N LYS A 54 0.21 -1.57 -11.70
CA LYS A 54 0.42 -1.60 -13.16
C LYS A 54 1.07 -2.89 -13.66
N GLU A 55 2.00 -3.46 -12.88
CA GLU A 55 2.69 -4.71 -13.25
C GLU A 55 1.77 -5.94 -13.20
N ARG A 56 0.59 -5.81 -12.58
CA ARG A 56 -0.36 -6.90 -12.33
C ARG A 56 -1.71 -6.73 -13.04
N SER A 57 -1.88 -5.68 -13.85
CA SER A 57 -3.04 -5.50 -14.75
C SER A 57 -2.80 -6.18 -16.08
#